data_AF-A0A1T2XLH4-F1
#
_entry.id   AF-A0A1T2XLH4-F1
#
_cell.length_a   1.000
_cell.length_b   1.000
_cell.length_c   1.000
_cell.angle_alpha   90.00
_cell.angle_beta   90.00
_cell.angle_gamma   90.00
#
_symmetry.space_group_name_H-M   'P 1'
#
loop_
_entity.id
_entity.type
_entity.pdbx_description
1 polymer ?
#
loop_
_entity_poly.entity_id
_entity_poly.type
_entity_poly.pdbx_seq_one_letter_code
_entity_poly.pdbx_strand_id
1 'polypeptide(L)'
;MRTIIILLFCAIITIGCNKQKIDFDEVTNSLNKAEKTMNSKDRIVRIEASPNNETINFRIMVEDRITNEQAKTLVSVFLNEIEKGIQNKDLLRKSYLIKFDIISQKDGAILYKGQRNKGVEEIWWQF
;
A
#
# COMPACT_ATOMS: atom_id res chain seq x y z
N MET A 1 -50.72 -33.81 -10.39
CA MET A 1 -49.90 -32.71 -10.98
C MET A 1 -49.90 -31.49 -10.05
N ARG A 2 -49.25 -31.56 -8.88
CA ARG A 2 -49.23 -30.42 -7.93
C ARG A 2 -47.93 -30.29 -7.11
N THR A 3 -46.90 -31.06 -7.43
CA THR A 3 -45.69 -31.19 -6.59
C THR A 3 -44.38 -30.88 -7.31
N ILE A 4 -44.41 -30.27 -8.50
CA ILE A 4 -43.20 -29.99 -9.31
C ILE A 4 -42.76 -28.52 -9.25
N ILE A 5 -43.54 -27.62 -8.65
CA ILE A 5 -43.27 -26.16 -8.69
C ILE A 5 -42.38 -25.68 -7.51
N ILE A 6 -42.07 -26.53 -6.53
CA ILE A 6 -41.36 -26.11 -5.30
C ILE A 6 -39.81 -26.25 -5.42
N LEU A 7 -39.30 -26.90 -6.46
CA LEU A 7 -37.85 -27.15 -6.62
C LEU A 7 -37.07 -26.05 -7.37
N LEU A 8 -37.73 -25.00 -7.86
CA LEU A 8 -37.07 -23.94 -8.64
C LEU A 8 -36.57 -22.74 -7.81
N PHE A 9 -36.96 -22.64 -6.54
CA PHE A 9 -36.63 -21.47 -5.70
C PHE A 9 -35.36 -21.63 -4.85
N CYS A 10 -34.71 -22.80 -4.83
CA CYS A 10 -33.48 -23.01 -4.03
C CYS A 10 -32.17 -22.76 -4.81
N ALA A 11 -32.22 -22.34 -6.09
CA ALA A 11 -31.03 -22.29 -6.94
C ALA A 11 -30.31 -20.92 -7.03
N ILE A 12 -30.77 -19.85 -6.37
CA ILE A 12 -30.25 -18.48 -6.63
C ILE A 12 -29.63 -17.80 -5.40
N ILE A 13 -29.26 -18.54 -4.34
CA ILE A 13 -28.49 -17.96 -3.23
C ILE A 13 -27.18 -18.72 -3.00
N THR A 14 -26.43 -18.94 -4.08
CA THR A 14 -24.98 -19.08 -3.99
C THR A 14 -24.34 -17.82 -4.56
N ILE A 15 -24.67 -16.65 -4.00
CA ILE A 15 -23.76 -15.50 -4.07
C ILE A 15 -22.58 -15.90 -3.21
N GLY A 16 -21.66 -16.64 -3.81
CA GLY A 16 -20.42 -17.04 -3.20
C GLY A 16 -19.79 -15.80 -2.60
N CYS A 17 -19.45 -15.88 -1.31
CA CYS A 17 -18.66 -14.89 -0.60
C CYS A 17 -17.24 -14.91 -1.19
N ASN A 18 -17.09 -14.52 -2.46
CA ASN A 18 -15.80 -14.44 -3.12
C ASN A 18 -15.17 -13.15 -2.60
N LYS A 19 -14.47 -13.25 -1.46
CA LYS A 19 -13.72 -12.13 -0.90
C LYS A 19 -12.77 -11.66 -1.99
N GLN A 20 -13.07 -10.50 -2.59
CA GLN A 20 -12.25 -9.90 -3.62
C GLN A 20 -10.84 -9.77 -3.04
N LYS A 21 -9.86 -10.43 -3.67
CA LYS A 21 -8.45 -10.30 -3.32
C LYS A 21 -7.79 -9.42 -4.37
N ILE A 22 -6.93 -8.52 -3.90
CA ILE A 22 -6.07 -7.75 -4.79
C ILE A 22 -5.00 -8.67 -5.36
N ASP A 23 -4.68 -8.46 -6.64
CA ASP A 23 -3.64 -9.23 -7.31
C ASP A 23 -2.26 -8.79 -6.79
N PHE A 24 -1.45 -9.77 -6.36
CA PHE A 24 -0.12 -9.52 -5.84
C PHE A 24 0.81 -8.94 -6.90
N ASP A 25 0.65 -9.35 -8.16
CA ASP A 25 1.45 -8.84 -9.27
C ASP A 25 1.08 -7.39 -9.58
N GLU A 26 -0.18 -7.01 -9.44
CA GLU A 26 -0.65 -5.62 -9.55
C GLU A 26 0.03 -4.73 -8.49
N VAL A 27 0.08 -5.20 -7.23
CA VAL A 27 0.76 -4.50 -6.12
C VAL A 27 2.24 -4.35 -6.40
N THR A 28 2.92 -5.42 -6.80
CA THR A 28 4.36 -5.41 -7.10
C THR A 28 4.68 -4.47 -8.25
N ASN A 29 3.89 -4.51 -9.33
CA ASN A 29 4.04 -3.61 -10.47
C ASN A 29 3.82 -2.15 -10.09
N SER A 30 2.84 -1.87 -9.22
CA SER A 30 2.58 -0.52 -8.74
C SER A 30 3.73 0.01 -7.86
N LEU A 31 4.26 -0.81 -6.95
CA LEU A 31 5.41 -0.46 -6.12
C LEU A 31 6.63 -0.12 -6.98
N ASN A 32 6.96 -0.97 -7.95
CA ASN A 32 8.08 -0.74 -8.87
C ASN A 32 7.94 0.56 -9.68
N LYS A 33 6.72 0.93 -10.07
CA LYS A 33 6.45 2.20 -10.75
C LYS A 33 6.62 3.38 -9.81
N ALA A 34 6.04 3.30 -8.61
CA ALA A 34 6.14 4.33 -7.59
C ALA A 34 7.61 4.61 -7.20
N GLU A 35 8.43 3.56 -7.05
CA GLU A 35 9.86 3.68 -6.79
C GLU A 35 10.56 4.46 -7.90
N LYS A 36 10.35 4.06 -9.17
CA LYS A 36 10.96 4.74 -10.33
C LYS A 36 10.56 6.20 -10.40
N THR A 37 9.28 6.51 -10.19
CA THR A 37 8.76 7.89 -10.21
C THR A 37 9.29 8.74 -9.07
N MET A 38 9.55 8.16 -7.90
CA MET A 38 10.09 8.89 -6.76
C MET A 38 11.61 9.06 -6.85
N ASN A 39 12.33 8.05 -7.32
CA ASN A 39 13.78 8.12 -7.52
C ASN A 39 14.20 9.13 -8.60
N SER A 40 13.26 9.61 -9.42
CA SER A 40 13.48 10.69 -10.38
C SER A 40 13.22 12.09 -9.83
N LYS A 41 12.90 12.25 -8.53
CA LYS A 41 12.61 13.54 -7.91
C LYS A 41 13.81 14.05 -7.10
N ASP A 42 14.08 15.34 -7.20
CA ASP A 42 15.08 16.01 -6.38
C ASP A 42 14.79 15.76 -4.90
N ARG A 43 15.83 15.33 -4.14
CA ARG A 43 15.84 14.96 -2.70
C ARG A 43 15.60 13.49 -2.35
N ILE A 44 15.18 12.65 -3.29
CA ILE A 44 15.06 11.21 -3.05
C ILE A 44 16.22 10.52 -3.75
N VAL A 45 17.06 9.88 -2.96
CA VAL A 45 18.20 9.11 -3.46
C VAL A 45 17.71 7.77 -3.98
N ARG A 46 16.87 7.11 -3.16
CA ARG A 46 16.39 5.76 -3.42
C ARG A 46 15.17 5.46 -2.56
N ILE A 47 14.21 4.78 -3.16
CA ILE A 47 13.18 4.02 -2.46
C ILE A 47 13.40 2.54 -2.73
N GLU A 48 13.25 1.73 -1.69
CA GLU A 48 13.17 0.28 -1.78
C GLU A 48 11.86 -0.16 -1.17
N ALA A 49 11.01 -0.84 -1.91
CA ALA A 49 9.74 -1.36 -1.44
C ALA A 49 9.58 -2.84 -1.77
N SER A 50 8.93 -3.57 -0.87
CA SER A 50 8.63 -4.98 -1.07
C SER A 50 7.29 -5.34 -0.42
N PRO A 51 6.42 -6.04 -1.15
CA PRO A 51 5.25 -6.68 -0.56
C PRO A 51 5.62 -8.09 -0.05
N ASN A 52 5.12 -8.45 1.12
CA ASN A 52 4.96 -9.85 1.54
C ASN A 52 3.48 -10.14 1.76
N ASN A 53 3.13 -11.35 2.22
CA ASN A 53 1.77 -11.93 2.32
C ASN A 53 0.65 -11.00 2.79
N GLU A 54 0.93 -9.86 3.43
CA GLU A 54 -0.04 -8.81 3.78
C GLU A 54 0.63 -7.49 4.23
N THR A 55 1.93 -7.32 4.02
CA THR A 55 2.66 -6.12 4.44
C THR A 55 3.42 -5.53 3.27
N ILE A 56 3.32 -4.23 3.08
CA ILE A 56 4.20 -3.44 2.22
C ILE A 56 5.22 -2.76 3.12
N ASN A 57 6.49 -3.09 2.94
CA ASN A 57 7.58 -2.37 3.58
C ASN A 57 8.21 -1.46 2.54
N PHE A 58 8.50 -0.21 2.90
CA PHE A 58 9.35 0.62 2.06
C PHE A 58 10.30 1.48 2.87
N ARG A 59 11.45 1.80 2.27
CA ARG A 59 12.48 2.66 2.83
C ARG A 59 12.72 3.83 1.91
N ILE A 60 12.72 5.05 2.44
CA ILE A 60 13.08 6.25 1.68
C ILE A 60 14.46 6.71 2.14
N MET A 61 15.40 6.82 1.22
CA MET A 61 16.72 7.38 1.47
C MET A 61 16.77 8.82 0.97
N VAL A 62 17.16 9.75 1.85
CA VAL A 62 17.27 11.19 1.57
C VAL A 62 18.69 11.69 1.84
N GLU A 63 19.14 12.68 1.08
CA GLU A 63 20.51 13.23 1.20
C GLU A 63 20.70 13.98 2.53
N ASP A 64 19.78 14.89 2.85
CA ASP A 64 19.87 15.80 3.99
C ASP A 64 18.80 15.53 5.06
N ARG A 65 18.95 16.18 6.22
CA ARG A 65 17.88 16.24 7.22
C ARG A 65 16.66 16.91 6.62
N ILE A 66 15.53 16.24 6.75
CA ILE A 66 14.22 16.75 6.34
C ILE A 66 13.38 17.07 7.59
N THR A 67 12.43 17.99 7.46
CA THR A 67 11.47 18.30 8.53
C THR A 67 10.37 17.23 8.61
N ASN A 68 9.63 17.19 9.72
CA ASN A 68 8.48 16.30 9.90
C ASN A 68 7.45 16.46 8.76
N GLU A 69 7.20 17.69 8.30
CA GLU A 69 6.24 17.96 7.23
C GLU A 69 6.76 17.48 5.86
N GLN A 70 8.06 17.60 5.61
CA GLN A 70 8.68 17.02 4.41
C GLN A 70 8.63 15.49 4.43
N ALA A 71 8.87 14.88 5.59
CA ALA A 71 8.75 13.43 5.78
C ALA A 71 7.32 12.93 5.49
N LYS A 72 6.30 13.58 6.07
CA LYS A 72 4.88 13.28 5.79
C LYS A 72 4.56 13.42 4.30
N THR A 73 5.05 14.48 3.67
CA THR A 73 4.84 14.73 2.24
C THR A 73 5.44 13.62 1.39
N LEU A 74 6.69 13.22 1.64
CA LEU A 74 7.35 12.14 0.90
C LEU A 74 6.59 10.82 0.98
N VAL A 75 6.19 10.43 2.19
CA VAL A 75 5.40 9.21 2.42
C VAL A 75 4.05 9.30 1.73
N SER A 76 3.32 10.41 1.89
CA SER A 76 2.01 10.60 1.26
C SER A 76 2.10 10.53 -0.26
N VAL A 77 3.10 11.18 -0.85
CA VAL A 77 3.34 11.13 -2.30
C VAL A 77 3.64 9.71 -2.76
N PHE A 78 4.50 8.97 -2.07
CA PHE A 78 4.82 7.58 -2.45
C PHE A 78 3.59 6.67 -2.36
N LEU A 79 2.80 6.78 -1.28
CA LEU A 79 1.55 6.04 -1.13
C LEU A 79 0.55 6.37 -2.25
N ASN A 80 0.44 7.64 -2.63
CA ASN A 80 -0.42 8.05 -3.73
C ASN A 80 0.07 7.50 -5.08
N GLU A 81 1.39 7.45 -5.32
CA GLU A 81 1.93 6.81 -6.53
C GLU A 81 1.61 5.31 -6.58
N ILE A 82 1.68 4.60 -5.45
CA ILE A 82 1.23 3.20 -5.38
C ILE A 82 -0.26 3.11 -5.70
N GLU A 83 -1.09 3.96 -5.09
CA GLU A 83 -2.54 3.90 -5.29
C GLU A 83 -2.97 4.22 -6.74
N LYS A 84 -2.22 5.05 -7.49
CA LYS A 84 -2.49 5.31 -8.91
C LYS A 84 -2.35 4.06 -9.79
N GLY A 85 -1.46 3.13 -9.43
CA GLY A 85 -1.26 1.89 -10.17
C GLY A 85 -2.22 0.76 -9.81
N ILE A 86 -3.16 1.00 -8.88
CA ILE A 86 -4.11 -0.01 -8.39
C ILE A 86 -5.54 0.34 -8.78
N GLN A 87 -6.29 -0.63 -9.31
CA GLN A 87 -7.70 -0.46 -9.67
C GLN A 87 -8.59 -0.26 -8.44
N ASN A 88 -8.46 -1.11 -7.42
CA ASN A 88 -9.24 -1.05 -6.20
C ASN A 88 -8.40 -0.56 -5.01
N LYS A 89 -8.29 0.77 -4.88
CA LYS A 89 -7.53 1.43 -3.81
C LYS A 89 -8.03 1.06 -2.42
N ASP A 90 -9.35 0.99 -2.22
CA ASP A 90 -9.90 0.62 -0.92
C ASP A 90 -9.56 -0.82 -0.53
N LEU A 91 -9.51 -1.72 -1.51
CA LEU A 91 -9.07 -3.08 -1.27
C LEU A 91 -7.58 -3.14 -0.92
N LEU A 92 -6.72 -2.36 -1.57
CA LEU A 92 -5.31 -2.22 -1.17
C LEU A 92 -5.20 -1.80 0.30
N ARG A 93 -5.93 -0.75 0.70
CA ARG A 93 -5.90 -0.20 2.07
C ARG A 93 -6.35 -1.21 3.11
N LYS A 94 -7.36 -2.02 2.79
CA LYS A 94 -7.88 -3.08 3.67
C LYS A 94 -6.99 -4.33 3.69
N SER A 95 -6.24 -4.59 2.63
CA SER A 95 -5.44 -5.80 2.47
C SER A 95 -4.05 -5.67 3.09
N TYR A 96 -3.42 -4.50 3.01
CA TYR A 96 -2.01 -4.34 3.40
C TYR A 96 -1.80 -3.45 4.62
N LEU A 97 -1.01 -3.98 5.56
CA LEU A 97 -0.27 -3.18 6.52
C LEU A 97 0.87 -2.49 5.77
N ILE A 98 1.08 -1.21 6.02
CA ILE A 98 2.24 -0.50 5.47
C ILE A 98 3.19 -0.16 6.60
N LYS A 99 4.48 -0.42 6.42
CA LYS A 99 5.54 0.01 7.31
C LYS A 99 6.60 0.74 6.52
N PHE A 100 7.18 1.78 7.11
CA PHE A 100 8.25 2.50 6.46
C PHE A 100 9.27 3.08 7.43
N ASP A 101 10.45 3.34 6.88
CA ASP A 101 11.46 4.19 7.47
C ASP A 101 11.98 5.22 6.46
N ILE A 102 12.48 6.34 7.00
CA ILE A 102 13.21 7.34 6.25
C ILE A 102 14.60 7.41 6.85
N ILE A 103 15.63 7.22 6.03
CA ILE A 103 17.01 7.17 6.46
C ILE A 103 17.84 8.26 5.78
N SER A 104 18.83 8.79 6.48
CA SER A 104 19.83 9.65 5.87
C SER A 104 20.83 8.80 5.07
N GLN A 105 21.11 9.22 3.84
CA GLN A 105 22.17 8.60 3.04
C GLN A 105 23.55 8.86 3.63
N LYS A 106 23.73 9.99 4.31
CA LYS A 106 25.04 10.46 4.79
C LYS A 106 25.64 9.54 5.86
N ASP A 107 24.81 9.08 6.79
CA ASP A 107 25.24 8.31 7.95
C ASP A 107 24.42 7.03 8.19
N GLY A 108 23.40 6.78 7.37
CA GLY A 108 22.50 5.63 7.53
C GLY A 108 21.55 5.75 8.72
N ALA A 109 21.51 6.90 9.41
CA ALA A 109 20.66 7.09 10.57
C ALA A 109 19.19 7.08 10.17
N ILE A 110 18.37 6.42 10.97
CA ILE A 110 16.92 6.45 10.80
C ILE A 110 16.41 7.78 11.33
N LEU A 111 15.88 8.59 10.42
CA LEU A 111 15.32 9.91 10.73
C LEU A 111 13.88 9.78 11.21
N TYR A 112 13.09 8.92 10.55
CA TYR A 112 11.67 8.75 10.83
C TYR A 112 11.23 7.30 10.61
N LYS A 113 10.22 6.86 11.35
CA LYS A 113 9.53 5.58 11.10
C LYS A 113 8.03 5.77 11.18
N GLY A 114 7.30 4.89 10.52
CA GLY A 114 5.85 4.87 10.68
C GLY A 114 5.19 3.65 10.11
N GLN A 115 3.89 3.57 10.35
CA GLN A 115 3.06 2.51 9.82
C GLN A 115 1.61 2.97 9.61
N ARG A 116 0.95 2.35 8.63
CA ARG A 116 -0.49 2.46 8.41
C ARG A 116 -1.13 1.08 8.54
N ASN A 117 -1.99 0.91 9.54
CA ASN A 117 -2.70 -0.34 9.78
C ASN A 117 -3.73 -0.62 8.67
N LYS A 118 -4.07 -1.90 8.50
CA LYS A 118 -5.07 -2.35 7.53
C LYS A 118 -6.42 -1.67 7.78
N GLY A 119 -7.00 -1.10 6.73
CA GLY A 119 -8.31 -0.45 6.78
C GLY A 119 -8.34 0.88 7.54
N VAL A 120 -7.19 1.39 7.98
CA VAL A 120 -7.05 2.67 8.66
C VAL A 120 -6.38 3.67 7.72
N GLU A 121 -6.93 4.87 7.59
CA GLU A 121 -6.35 5.92 6.75
C GLU A 121 -5.17 6.62 7.42
N GLU A 122 -5.23 6.80 8.73
CA GLU A 122 -4.22 7.50 9.52
C GLU A 122 -2.91 6.72 9.59
N ILE A 123 -1.80 7.45 9.46
CA ILE A 123 -0.44 6.94 9.62
C ILE A 123 0.02 7.24 11.04
N TRP A 124 0.47 6.22 11.76
CA TRP A 124 1.21 6.39 13.00
C TRP A 124 2.68 6.71 12.72
N TRP A 125 3.23 7.71 13.42
CA TRP A 125 4.59 8.21 13.22
C TRP A 125 5.44 8.11 14.49
N GLN A 126 6.72 7.82 14.30
CA GLN A 126 7.78 8.01 15.27
C GLN A 126 8.78 9.02 14.69
N PHE A 127 8.79 10.22 15.28
CA PHE A 127 9.72 11.31 14.95
C PHE A 127 10.97 11.29 15.83
#